data_AF-T0ZDD5-F1
#
_entry.id   AF-T0ZDD5-F1
#
_cell.length_a   1.000
_cell.length_b   1.000
_cell.length_c   1.000
_cell.angle_alpha   90.00
_cell.angle_beta   90.00
_cell.angle_gamma   90.00
#
_symmetry.space_group_name_H-M   'P 1'
#
loop_
_entity.id
_entity.type
_entity.pdbx_description
1 polymer ?
#
loop_
_entity_poly.entity_id
_entity_poly.type
_entity_poly.pdbx_seq_one_letter_code
_entity_poly.pdbx_strand_id
1 'polypeptide(L)'
;MLGWNQAIHSGIKFISFEPLLGDIGEVDLTGISWIIIGGESGTNHRPMEIEWARNLVKQAKEQGVAVWMKQLGGFKPGGNLEDFPEDLRIREFPKMGDKR
;
A
#
# COMPACT_ATOMS: atom_id res chain seq x y z
N MET A 1 23.29 -26.30 -29.41
CA MET A 1 22.71 -26.15 -28.06
C MET A 1 22.15 -24.76 -27.93
N LEU A 2 20.84 -24.59 -28.12
CA LEU A 2 20.15 -23.31 -27.89
C LEU A 2 19.43 -23.42 -26.55
N GLY A 3 19.96 -22.75 -25.53
CA GLY A 3 19.32 -22.64 -24.22
C GLY A 3 18.11 -21.73 -24.32
N TRP A 4 16.93 -22.28 -24.09
CA TRP A 4 15.70 -21.50 -23.96
C TRP A 4 15.69 -20.85 -22.58
N ASN A 5 16.06 -19.57 -22.49
CA ASN A 5 15.80 -18.78 -21.29
C ASN A 5 14.29 -18.54 -21.20
N GLN A 6 13.58 -19.37 -20.44
CA GLN A 6 12.24 -19.02 -19.97
C GLN A 6 12.37 -17.88 -18.96
N ALA A 7 12.12 -16.65 -19.40
CA ALA A 7 11.86 -15.56 -18.48
C ALA A 7 10.51 -15.83 -17.80
N ILE A 8 10.55 -16.36 -16.58
CA ILE A 8 9.38 -16.47 -15.72
C ILE A 8 9.02 -15.03 -15.32
N HIS A 9 7.85 -14.54 -15.75
CA HIS A 9 7.34 -13.25 -15.29
C HIS A 9 7.18 -13.33 -13.77
N SER A 10 7.97 -12.56 -13.01
CA SER A 10 7.79 -12.47 -11.57
C SER A 10 6.43 -11.83 -11.28
N GLY A 11 5.61 -12.46 -10.45
CA GLY A 11 4.30 -11.94 -10.04
C GLY A 11 4.38 -10.57 -9.35
N ILE A 12 3.22 -9.97 -9.12
CA ILE A 12 3.09 -8.68 -8.43
C ILE A 12 3.74 -8.77 -7.04
N LYS A 13 4.72 -7.90 -6.77
CA LYS A 13 5.29 -7.72 -5.43
C LYS A 13 4.60 -6.55 -4.73
N PHE A 14 4.18 -6.77 -3.49
CA PHE A 14 3.50 -5.76 -2.70
C PHE A 14 3.95 -5.77 -1.24
N ILE A 15 3.78 -4.64 -0.55
CA ILE A 15 3.96 -4.52 0.90
C ILE A 15 2.64 -4.09 1.52
N SER A 16 2.23 -4.72 2.62
CA SER A 16 1.11 -4.26 3.42
C SER A 16 1.62 -3.61 4.70
N PHE A 17 1.36 -2.31 4.86
CA PHE A 17 1.62 -1.53 6.05
C PHE A 17 0.38 -1.55 6.95
N GLU A 18 0.08 -2.72 7.51
CA GLU A 18 -1.11 -2.96 8.33
C GLU A 18 -0.82 -3.84 9.57
N PRO A 19 -1.33 -3.48 10.77
CA PRO A 19 -1.87 -2.17 11.10
C PRO A 19 -0.76 -1.10 11.12
N LEU A 20 -1.03 0.08 10.57
CA LEU A 20 -0.11 1.21 10.66
C LEU A 20 -0.23 1.88 12.04
N LEU A 21 0.72 1.55 12.93
CA LEU A 21 0.70 1.95 14.35
C LEU A 21 1.72 3.06 14.68
N GLY A 22 2.37 3.61 13.66
CA GLY A 22 3.37 4.64 13.79
C GLY A 22 3.88 5.05 12.40
N ASP A 23 4.63 6.16 12.36
CA ASP A 23 5.34 6.56 11.17
C ASP A 23 6.46 5.54 10.88
N ILE A 24 6.52 5.05 9.64
CA ILE A 24 7.56 4.12 9.18
C ILE A 24 8.84 4.87 8.78
N GLY A 25 8.77 6.20 8.63
CA GLY A 25 9.88 6.99 8.14
C GLY A 25 10.09 6.77 6.63
N GLU A 26 11.34 6.83 6.19
CA GLU A 26 11.70 6.61 4.78
C GLU A 26 11.68 5.12 4.42
N VAL A 27 11.05 4.80 3.28
CA VAL A 27 10.94 3.43 2.75
C VAL A 27 11.45 3.34 1.32
N ASP A 28 12.33 2.38 1.07
CA ASP A 28 12.72 1.96 -0.27
C ASP A 28 11.69 0.96 -0.82
N LEU A 29 10.97 1.35 -1.87
CA LEU A 29 9.97 0.54 -2.55
C LEU A 29 10.49 0.01 -3.89
N THR A 30 11.81 -0.05 -4.08
CA THR A 30 12.42 -0.61 -5.28
C THR A 30 11.93 -2.04 -5.53
N GLY A 31 11.38 -2.27 -6.73
CA GLY A 31 10.82 -3.56 -7.13
C GLY A 31 9.47 -3.91 -6.49
N ILE A 32 8.87 -3.00 -5.73
CA ILE A 32 7.50 -3.12 -5.23
C ILE A 32 6.56 -2.41 -6.19
N SER A 33 5.49 -3.09 -6.61
CA SER A 33 4.53 -2.54 -7.56
C SER A 33 3.30 -1.96 -6.86
N TRP A 34 3.05 -2.35 -5.62
CA TRP A 34 1.84 -2.02 -4.89
C TRP A 34 2.07 -1.94 -3.39
N ILE A 35 1.46 -0.97 -2.72
CA ILE A 35 1.40 -0.95 -1.27
C ILE A 35 -0.04 -0.87 -0.79
N ILE A 36 -0.31 -1.54 0.32
CA ILE A 36 -1.58 -1.47 1.03
C ILE A 36 -1.31 -0.75 2.35
N ILE A 37 -2.16 0.23 2.68
CA ILE A 37 -2.04 1.01 3.91
C ILE A 37 -3.36 0.89 4.67
N GLY A 38 -3.28 0.61 5.97
CA GLY A 38 -4.50 0.51 6.79
C GLY A 38 -4.25 0.48 8.29
N GLY A 39 -5.21 1.04 9.03
CA GLY A 39 -5.26 0.99 10.48
C GLY A 39 -5.77 -0.34 11.02
N GLU A 40 -5.67 -0.52 12.33
CA GLU A 40 -6.04 -1.74 13.04
C GLU A 40 -7.55 -2.01 12.98
N SER A 41 -7.93 -3.28 12.87
CA SER A 41 -9.33 -3.70 13.00
C SER A 41 -9.56 -4.49 14.28
N GLY A 42 -10.73 -4.34 14.89
CA GLY A 42 -11.18 -5.15 16.03
C GLY A 42 -11.72 -4.32 17.19
N THR A 43 -12.15 -5.03 18.24
CA THR A 43 -12.76 -4.42 19.46
C THR A 43 -11.85 -3.39 20.13
N ASN A 44 -10.53 -3.58 20.05
CA ASN A 44 -9.51 -2.74 20.68
C ASN A 44 -8.61 -2.05 19.65
N HIS A 45 -9.13 -1.74 18.45
CA HIS A 45 -8.33 -1.09 17.41
C HIS A 45 -7.73 0.22 17.91
N ARG A 46 -6.42 0.38 17.70
CA ARG A 46 -5.73 1.63 17.97
C ARG A 46 -5.97 2.64 16.85
N PRO A 47 -6.11 3.94 17.17
CA PRO A 47 -6.23 4.97 16.16
C PRO A 47 -4.95 5.03 15.32
N MET A 48 -5.13 5.17 14.01
CA MET A 48 -4.04 5.48 13.09
C MET A 48 -4.00 6.99 12.86
N GLU A 49 -2.82 7.60 12.97
CA GLU A 49 -2.67 9.00 12.58
C GLU A 49 -2.67 9.14 11.06
N ILE A 50 -3.44 10.11 10.55
CA ILE A 50 -3.60 10.36 9.12
C ILE A 50 -2.27 10.71 8.45
N GLU A 51 -1.38 11.41 9.16
CA GLU A 51 -0.09 11.83 8.63
C GLU A 51 0.84 10.64 8.30
N TRP A 52 0.74 9.53 9.02
CA TRP A 52 1.53 8.34 8.72
C TRP A 52 1.14 7.75 7.35
N ALA A 53 -0.16 7.72 7.06
CA ALA A 53 -0.66 7.29 5.76
C ALA A 53 -0.27 8.26 4.65
N ARG A 54 -0.36 9.58 4.88
CA ARG A 54 0.07 10.61 3.92
C ARG A 54 1.55 10.49 3.58
N ASN A 55 2.41 10.23 4.58
CA ASN A 55 3.84 10.03 4.37
C ASN A 55 4.10 8.84 3.41
N LEU A 56 3.48 7.70 3.67
CA LEU A 56 3.60 6.52 2.80
C LEU A 56 3.04 6.76 1.40
N VAL A 57 1.89 7.43 1.28
CA VAL A 57 1.28 7.80 -0.01
C VAL A 57 2.23 8.68 -0.82
N LYS A 58 2.84 9.70 -0.19
CA LYS A 58 3.82 10.59 -0.84
C LYS A 58 4.99 9.78 -1.39
N GLN A 59 5.61 8.94 -0.56
CA GLN A 59 6.77 8.15 -0.97
C GLN A 59 6.45 7.13 -2.07
N ALA A 60 5.28 6.50 -2.01
CA ALA A 60 4.82 5.59 -3.06
C ALA A 60 4.59 6.32 -4.38
N LYS A 61 3.96 7.50 -4.35
CA LYS A 61 3.77 8.34 -5.55
C LYS A 61 5.11 8.78 -6.16
N GLU A 62 6.06 9.20 -5.34
CA GLU A 62 7.41 9.59 -5.78
C GLU A 62 8.18 8.42 -6.44
N GLN A 63 7.93 7.18 -6.01
CA GLN A 63 8.54 5.97 -6.57
C GLN A 63 7.70 5.31 -7.68
N GLY A 64 6.51 5.85 -7.98
CA GLY A 64 5.58 5.32 -8.97
C GLY A 64 5.03 3.94 -8.61
N VAL A 65 4.73 3.74 -7.32
CA VAL A 65 4.14 2.53 -6.74
C VAL A 65 2.65 2.77 -6.49
N ALA A 66 1.80 1.84 -6.91
CA ALA A 66 0.35 1.97 -6.73
C ALA A 66 0.00 1.89 -5.23
N VAL A 67 -1.02 2.65 -4.81
CA VAL A 67 -1.45 2.67 -3.40
C VAL A 67 -2.89 2.18 -3.25
N TRP A 68 -3.12 1.32 -2.26
CA TRP A 68 -4.45 0.96 -1.80
C TRP A 68 -4.66 1.36 -0.33
N MET A 69 -5.49 2.37 -0.12
CA MET A 69 -5.98 2.72 1.21
C MET A 69 -7.14 1.79 1.57
N LYS A 70 -6.91 0.92 2.56
CA LYS A 70 -7.91 -0.08 2.94
C LYS A 70 -8.90 0.45 3.98
N GLN A 71 -8.40 1.02 5.08
CA GLN A 71 -9.20 1.54 6.19
C GLN A 71 -8.35 2.45 7.09
N LEU A 72 -8.95 3.40 7.80
CA LEU A 72 -8.26 4.16 8.85
C LEU A 72 -8.14 3.40 10.18
N GLY A 73 -8.94 2.34 10.32
CA GLY A 73 -9.11 1.56 11.53
C GLY A 73 -10.60 1.43 11.86
N GLY A 74 -10.97 0.46 12.69
CA GLY A 74 -12.37 0.31 13.09
C GLY A 74 -12.72 -1.03 13.71
N PHE A 75 -13.96 -1.14 14.19
CA PHE A 75 -14.43 -2.36 14.85
C PHE A 75 -14.46 -3.58 13.91
N LYS A 76 -14.76 -3.36 12.62
CA LYS A 76 -14.79 -4.39 11.57
C LYS A 76 -13.73 -4.08 10.52
N PRO A 77 -13.19 -5.11 9.85
CA PRO A 77 -12.31 -4.90 8.70
C PRO A 77 -13.02 -4.13 7.58
N GLY A 78 -12.30 -3.17 7.00
CA GLY A 78 -12.77 -2.35 5.89
C GLY A 78 -13.40 -1.03 6.35
N GLY A 79 -13.58 -0.11 5.41
CA GLY A 79 -14.18 1.20 5.67
C GLY A 79 -14.78 1.80 4.40
N ASN A 80 -15.66 2.79 4.56
CA ASN A 80 -16.15 3.57 3.44
C ASN A 80 -15.08 4.61 3.08
N LEU A 81 -14.82 4.82 1.79
CA LEU A 81 -13.87 5.85 1.34
C LEU A 81 -14.33 7.25 1.76
N GLU A 82 -15.64 7.47 1.89
CA GLU A 82 -16.19 8.74 2.34
C GLU A 82 -15.73 9.12 3.75
N ASP A 83 -15.39 8.13 4.58
CA ASP A 83 -14.86 8.32 5.93
C ASP A 83 -13.40 8.83 5.91
N PHE A 84 -12.72 8.76 4.76
CA PHE A 84 -11.32 9.14 4.64
C PHE A 84 -11.20 10.61 4.23
N PRO A 85 -10.13 11.30 4.66
CA PRO A 85 -9.70 12.54 4.01
C PRO A 85 -9.65 12.36 2.50
N GLU A 86 -10.08 13.37 1.74
CA GLU A 86 -10.22 13.28 0.29
C GLU A 86 -8.93 12.83 -0.41
N ASP A 87 -7.78 13.30 0.08
CA ASP A 87 -6.46 12.97 -0.44
C ASP A 87 -6.03 11.51 -0.21
N LEU A 88 -6.69 10.81 0.72
CA LEU A 88 -6.46 9.40 1.05
C LEU A 88 -7.54 8.47 0.48
N ARG A 89 -8.48 8.97 -0.33
CA ARG A 89 -9.48 8.13 -1.00
C ARG A 89 -8.89 7.37 -2.20
N ILE A 90 -7.84 6.60 -1.98
CA ILE A 90 -7.01 5.99 -3.02
C ILE A 90 -7.23 4.48 -3.06
N ARG A 91 -7.57 3.94 -4.23
CA ARG A 91 -7.69 2.49 -4.51
C ARG A 91 -7.10 2.16 -5.87
N GLU A 92 -5.79 2.35 -5.98
CA GLU A 92 -5.04 2.03 -7.19
C GLU A 92 -4.61 0.56 -7.17
N PHE A 93 -4.52 -0.02 -8.36
CA PHE A 93 -3.93 -1.33 -8.58
C PHE A 93 -2.64 -1.19 -9.38
N PRO A 94 -1.67 -2.09 -9.20
CA PRO A 94 -0.45 -2.08 -10.01
C PRO A 94 -0.81 -2.30 -11.47
N LYS A 95 -0.19 -1.53 -12.37
CA LYS A 95 -0.31 -1.77 -13.80
C LYS A 95 0.38 -3.09 -14.13
N MET A 96 -0.30 -4.00 -14.82
CA MET A 96 0.37 -5.19 -15.36
C MET A 96 1.43 -4.75 -16.38
N GLY A 97 2.68 -5.15 -16.15
CA GLY A 97 3.74 -5.05 -17.15
C GLY A 97 4.85 -4.02 -16.90
N ASP A 98 4.82 -3.24 -15.82
CA ASP A 98 5.83 -2.21 -15.61
C ASP A 98 6.83 -2.46 -14.47
N LYS A 99 8.09 -2.21 -14.84
CA LYS A 99 9.36 -2.14 -14.08
C LYS A 99 10.12 -3.45 -13.88
N ARG A 100 10.99 -3.68 -14.88
CA ARG A 100 12.31 -4.33 -14.75
C ARG A 100 13.30 -3.32 -14.19
#